data_AF-A0A437Q275-F1
#
_entry.id   AF-A0A437Q275-F1
#
_cell.length_a   1.000
_cell.length_b   1.000
_cell.length_c   1.000
_cell.angle_alpha   90.00
_cell.angle_beta   90.00
_cell.angle_gamma   90.00
#
_symmetry.space_group_name_H-M   'P 1'
#
loop_
_entity.id
_entity.type
_entity.pdbx_description
1 polymer ?
#
loop_
_entity_poly.entity_id
_entity_poly.type
_entity_poly.pdbx_seq_one_letter_code
_entity_poly.pdbx_strand_id
1 'polypeptide(L)'
;MDRSPHFTRFGAQAADALDKWQQINQRPLSALKWLDTGGSGALLASVFIRDSDPQHTNRRMIIKLCSPDGGASMEPGRLISARRSVPNGDDSFPRDHLVEQLYDPIEAGGSWLMFQGFAGNDATMVTLSTILRQRRLPGVAAEITRSLLADWNPDERTHGEMTAAAFVAELLDRRLEPDEPLPVWVRDELGLDLATPWIRTGRPGAAPVPNPVHVHDGCPLSEHTVAYPMRGRAHGDLHPGNVMVPRSPEANVDEYVLIDLSRFDEGALLARDPAHLLLCLVADFLPHLSEDARADVLDLLVGRDTPGLLIPQGLARTVDRVRAAPESWLRMRTVSSEWHGQWLLSLQACALMFTARARYDARDRWWFFRLAAEAGGEYLRSVDAYEPGESVFVAGPREAPPALETVVAAAMATAPTAWGRVPSQMTAPPDPTPAHAPASDEPVASGPRTEGPLPALLVALRETFGGHLEAVRQQTTGTLTAEILAPVAWAAAQGRKDLAALVGSVPSPVSQETRGLLDAVLGQLSRVTEAVIEPKLREEQPVFQRDLAHRSLAMTLSQLLETLNEALLNGEFGQATDPSRPDGAAASG
;
A
#
# COMPACT_ATOMS: atom_id res chain seq x y z
N MET A 1 0.53 37.55 -23.03
CA MET A 1 0.96 36.14 -23.14
C MET A 1 0.17 35.40 -22.09
N ASP A 2 -0.78 34.55 -22.50
CA ASP A 2 -1.57 33.74 -21.57
C ASP A 2 -0.62 32.78 -20.84
N ARG A 3 -0.62 32.86 -19.50
CA ARG A 3 0.09 31.92 -18.65
C ARG A 3 -0.50 30.54 -18.89
N SER A 4 0.35 29.54 -19.05
CA SER A 4 -0.11 28.18 -19.36
C SER A 4 -0.74 27.59 -18.09
N PRO A 5 -2.07 27.37 -18.02
CA PRO A 5 -2.77 27.00 -16.78
C PRO A 5 -2.45 25.59 -16.29
N HIS A 6 -1.55 24.87 -16.96
CA HIS A 6 -1.34 23.43 -16.81
C HIS A 6 -0.79 23.03 -15.44
N PHE A 7 0.02 23.86 -14.79
CA PHE A 7 0.68 23.51 -13.51
C PHE A 7 0.03 24.13 -12.27
N THR A 8 -1.16 24.71 -12.38
CA THR A 8 -1.87 25.38 -11.27
C THR A 8 -2.12 24.48 -10.06
N ARG A 9 -2.19 23.16 -10.24
CA ARG A 9 -2.32 22.18 -9.13
C ARG A 9 -1.09 22.17 -8.20
N PHE A 10 0.09 22.56 -8.67
CA PHE A 10 1.27 22.78 -7.82
C PHE A 10 1.17 24.05 -6.96
N GLY A 11 0.15 24.89 -7.17
CA GLY A 11 0.04 26.21 -6.55
C GLY A 11 0.72 27.30 -7.38
N ALA A 12 0.30 28.55 -7.16
CA ALA A 12 0.70 29.68 -7.99
C ALA A 12 2.22 29.92 -8.01
N GLN A 13 2.89 29.79 -6.85
CA GLN A 13 4.33 30.06 -6.76
C GLN A 13 5.17 29.00 -7.49
N ALA A 14 4.81 27.72 -7.35
CA ALA A 14 5.48 26.62 -8.06
C ALA A 14 5.19 26.65 -9.56
N ALA A 15 3.95 26.95 -9.96
CA ALA A 15 3.62 27.15 -11.37
C ALA A 15 4.42 28.31 -11.99
N ASP A 16 4.50 29.46 -11.32
CA ASP A 16 5.27 30.62 -11.79
C ASP A 16 6.78 30.33 -11.83
N ALA A 17 7.32 29.59 -10.85
CA ALA A 17 8.72 29.17 -10.85
C ALA A 17 9.04 28.22 -12.02
N LEU A 18 8.14 27.29 -12.32
CA LEU A 18 8.28 26.35 -13.42
C LEU A 18 8.14 27.03 -14.79
N ASP A 19 7.21 27.98 -14.93
CA ASP A 19 7.07 28.80 -16.14
C ASP A 19 8.34 29.62 -16.41
N LYS A 20 8.88 30.26 -15.36
CA LYS A 20 10.15 31.01 -15.46
C LYS A 20 11.30 30.08 -15.86
N TRP A 21 11.38 28.88 -15.29
CA TRP A 21 12.41 27.90 -15.65
C TRP A 21 12.32 27.47 -17.11
N GLN A 22 11.12 27.18 -17.61
CA GLN A 22 10.90 26.81 -19.03
C GLN A 22 11.38 27.93 -19.98
N GLN A 23 11.09 29.19 -19.65
CA GLN A 23 11.50 30.35 -20.45
C GLN A 23 13.02 30.55 -20.45
N ILE A 24 13.65 30.52 -19.27
CA ILE A 24 15.10 30.74 -19.14
C ILE A 24 15.89 29.65 -19.86
N ASN A 25 15.46 28.39 -19.72
CA ASN A 25 16.19 27.25 -20.28
C ASN A 25 15.75 26.90 -21.71
N GLN A 26 14.75 27.61 -22.27
CA GLN A 26 14.16 27.32 -23.59
C GLN A 26 13.69 25.86 -23.73
N ARG A 27 13.16 25.29 -22.64
CA ARG A 27 12.75 23.88 -22.51
C ARG A 27 11.24 23.79 -22.27
N PRO A 28 10.42 23.77 -23.34
CA PRO A 28 8.97 23.67 -23.17
C PRO A 28 8.57 22.29 -22.64
N LEU A 29 7.68 22.29 -21.65
CA LEU A 29 7.08 21.08 -21.10
C LEU A 29 5.75 20.80 -21.79
N SER A 30 5.51 19.54 -22.11
CA SER A 30 4.31 19.09 -22.84
C SER A 30 3.79 17.75 -22.30
N ALA A 31 2.64 17.30 -22.80
CA ALA A 31 2.05 16.00 -22.45
C ALA A 31 1.91 15.77 -20.93
N LEU A 32 1.47 16.80 -20.21
CA LEU A 32 1.26 16.75 -18.77
C LEU A 32 0.27 15.65 -18.39
N LYS A 33 0.69 14.78 -17.47
CA LYS A 33 -0.15 13.79 -16.81
C LYS A 33 0.10 13.82 -15.31
N TRP A 34 -0.92 14.15 -14.53
CA TRP A 34 -0.85 14.05 -13.07
C TRP A 34 -0.74 12.57 -12.63
N LEU A 35 0.13 12.32 -11.65
CA LEU A 35 0.35 11.00 -11.07
C LEU A 35 -0.25 10.96 -9.66
N ASP A 36 -0.63 9.76 -9.21
CA ASP A 36 -1.02 9.53 -7.82
C ASP A 36 0.22 9.56 -6.91
N THR A 37 0.05 10.03 -5.68
CA THR A 37 1.18 10.48 -4.82
C THR A 37 1.43 9.56 -3.62
N GLY A 38 0.77 8.39 -3.57
CA GLY A 38 1.13 7.29 -2.67
C GLY A 38 1.08 7.63 -1.16
N GLY A 39 0.50 8.76 -0.78
CA GLY A 39 0.39 9.23 0.61
C GLY A 39 1.54 10.10 1.12
N SER A 40 2.58 10.40 0.33
CA SER A 40 3.72 11.22 0.76
C SER A 40 3.40 12.71 0.92
N GLY A 41 2.22 13.15 0.48
CA GLY A 41 1.82 14.56 0.46
C GLY A 41 2.48 15.38 -0.67
N ALA A 42 3.49 14.82 -1.34
CA ALA A 42 4.04 15.43 -2.55
C ALA A 42 3.00 15.47 -3.67
N LEU A 43 3.17 16.36 -4.64
CA LEU A 43 2.43 16.35 -5.89
C LEU A 43 3.35 15.91 -7.03
N LEU A 44 2.85 15.04 -7.90
CA LEU A 44 3.63 14.43 -8.97
C LEU A 44 2.98 14.66 -10.33
N ALA A 45 3.79 15.05 -11.30
CA ALA A 45 3.38 15.20 -12.69
C ALA A 45 4.40 14.57 -13.64
N SER A 46 3.94 13.69 -14.53
CA SER A 46 4.72 13.28 -15.70
C SER A 46 4.60 14.35 -16.78
N VAL A 47 5.73 14.72 -17.38
CA VAL A 47 5.80 15.64 -18.51
C VAL A 47 6.78 15.12 -19.55
N PHE A 48 6.60 15.52 -20.80
CA PHE A 48 7.57 15.34 -21.86
C PHE A 48 8.36 16.62 -22.07
N ILE A 49 9.68 16.52 -21.98
CA ILE A 49 10.59 17.64 -22.22
C ILE A 49 11.22 17.53 -23.60
N ARG A 50 11.20 18.65 -24.32
CA ARG A 50 11.96 18.81 -25.56
C ARG A 50 13.20 19.63 -25.26
N ASP A 51 14.36 18.99 -25.29
CA ASP A 51 15.63 19.68 -25.11
C ASP A 51 16.11 20.20 -26.46
N SER A 52 16.44 21.49 -26.54
CA SER A 52 17.04 22.08 -27.74
C SER A 52 18.51 21.74 -27.87
N ASP A 53 19.16 21.31 -26.78
CA ASP A 53 20.53 20.85 -26.78
C ASP A 53 20.62 19.42 -27.35
N PRO A 54 21.31 19.20 -28.48
CA PRO A 54 21.44 17.88 -29.09
C PRO A 54 22.18 16.86 -28.22
N GLN A 55 22.88 17.28 -27.16
CA GLN A 55 23.48 16.36 -26.18
C GLN A 55 22.44 15.77 -25.21
N HIS A 56 21.28 16.40 -25.09
CA HIS A 56 20.20 15.94 -24.23
C HIS A 56 19.10 15.29 -25.06
N THR A 57 18.72 14.07 -24.67
CA THR A 57 17.62 13.35 -25.33
C THR A 57 16.27 13.88 -24.88
N ASN A 58 15.39 14.14 -25.84
CA ASN A 58 13.96 14.36 -25.57
C ASN A 58 13.42 13.14 -24.83
N ARG A 59 12.86 13.35 -23.64
CA ARG A 59 12.42 12.25 -22.77
C ARG A 59 11.23 12.64 -21.91
N ARG A 60 10.59 11.64 -21.31
CA ARG A 60 9.67 11.90 -20.20
C ARG A 60 10.45 12.14 -18.91
N MET A 61 9.90 12.97 -18.04
CA MET A 61 10.38 13.18 -16.69
C MET A 61 9.23 13.35 -15.70
N ILE A 62 9.52 13.17 -14.42
CA ILE A 62 8.61 13.42 -13.31
C ILE A 62 8.99 14.75 -12.67
N ILE A 63 8.02 15.65 -12.56
CA ILE A 63 8.11 16.82 -11.71
C ILE A 63 7.48 16.48 -10.37
N LYS A 64 8.26 16.55 -9.31
CA LYS A 64 7.83 16.35 -7.93
C LYS A 64 7.85 17.68 -7.21
N LEU A 65 6.71 18.11 -6.68
CA LEU A 65 6.65 19.19 -5.69
C LEU A 65 6.69 18.54 -4.30
N CYS A 66 7.80 18.73 -3.60
CA CYS A 66 7.98 18.24 -2.23
C CYS A 66 7.05 18.97 -1.25
N SER A 67 6.50 18.23 -0.29
CA SER A 67 5.75 18.84 0.82
C SER A 67 6.65 19.87 1.54
N PRO A 68 6.12 21.03 1.98
CA PRO A 68 6.88 21.98 2.78
C PRO A 68 7.27 21.43 4.17
N ASP A 69 6.70 20.30 4.59
CA ASP A 69 6.98 19.69 5.89
C ASP A 69 8.45 19.23 5.99
N GLY A 70 9.11 19.54 7.12
CA GLY A 70 10.58 19.59 7.27
C GLY A 70 11.40 18.35 6.90
N GLY A 71 10.77 17.18 6.72
CA GLY A 71 11.45 16.00 6.18
C GLY A 71 11.61 16.03 4.66
N ALA A 72 10.60 16.54 3.95
CA ALA A 72 10.51 16.53 2.49
C ALA A 72 11.25 17.70 1.84
N SER A 73 11.43 18.83 2.55
CA SER A 73 12.25 19.96 2.07
C SER A 73 13.74 19.61 1.91
N MET A 74 14.22 18.59 2.62
CA MET A 74 15.60 18.10 2.53
C MET A 74 15.80 17.06 1.42
N GLU A 75 14.72 16.59 0.78
CA GLU A 75 14.78 15.54 -0.24
C GLU A 75 15.73 15.86 -1.41
N PRO A 76 15.78 17.08 -1.98
CA PRO A 76 16.69 17.35 -3.09
C PRO A 76 18.16 17.18 -2.69
N GLY A 77 18.53 17.65 -1.49
CA GLY A 77 19.87 17.47 -0.95
C GLY A 77 20.20 16.00 -0.69
N ARG A 78 19.23 15.22 -0.19
CA ARG A 78 19.38 13.79 0.07
C ARG A 78 19.55 12.96 -1.20
N LEU A 79 18.79 13.24 -2.27
CA LEU A 79 18.98 12.57 -3.56
C LEU A 79 20.37 12.87 -4.14
N ILE A 80 20.81 14.13 -4.09
CA ILE A 80 22.16 14.52 -4.53
C ILE A 80 23.21 13.78 -3.69
N SER A 81 23.03 13.72 -2.37
CA SER A 81 23.92 12.99 -1.45
C SER A 81 23.99 11.50 -1.79
N ALA A 82 22.84 10.86 -2.02
CA ALA A 82 22.75 9.45 -2.39
C ALA A 82 23.51 9.15 -3.69
N ARG A 83 23.34 9.99 -4.73
CA ARG A 83 24.02 9.82 -6.01
C ARG A 83 25.53 10.10 -5.95
N ARG A 84 25.96 10.98 -5.04
CA ARG A 84 27.39 11.27 -4.81
C ARG A 84 28.06 10.28 -3.88
N SER A 85 27.28 9.49 -3.16
CA SER A 85 27.78 8.46 -2.25
C SER A 85 28.15 7.22 -3.06
N VAL A 86 29.33 7.30 -3.68
CA VAL A 86 29.87 6.32 -4.63
C VAL A 86 30.84 5.39 -3.89
N PRO A 87 30.48 4.12 -3.63
CA PRO A 87 31.35 3.20 -2.91
C PRO A 87 32.63 2.89 -3.68
N ASN A 88 33.80 3.10 -3.06
CA ASN A 88 35.12 2.88 -3.69
C ASN A 88 35.33 3.56 -5.04
N GLY A 89 34.58 4.62 -5.36
CA GLY A 89 34.61 5.29 -6.66
C GLY A 89 33.89 4.55 -7.79
N ASP A 90 33.20 3.44 -7.51
CA ASP A 90 32.32 2.75 -8.46
C ASP A 90 30.90 3.33 -8.42
N ASP A 91 30.51 3.98 -9.51
CA ASP A 91 29.20 4.64 -9.67
C ASP A 91 28.13 3.72 -10.24
N SER A 92 28.41 2.42 -10.41
CA SER A 92 27.48 1.44 -10.97
C SER A 92 26.15 1.43 -10.24
N PHE A 93 26.14 1.26 -8.92
CA PHE A 93 24.89 1.19 -8.16
C PHE A 93 24.08 2.51 -8.23
N PRO A 94 24.64 3.71 -7.94
CA PRO A 94 23.90 4.96 -8.09
C PRO A 94 23.39 5.23 -9.51
N ARG A 95 24.16 4.84 -10.53
CA ARG A 95 23.78 5.00 -11.94
C ARG A 95 22.63 4.09 -12.32
N ASP A 96 22.72 2.83 -11.94
CA ASP A 96 21.86 1.76 -12.45
C ASP A 96 20.60 1.58 -11.59
N HIS A 97 20.66 1.90 -10.28
CA HIS A 97 19.57 1.64 -9.33
C HIS A 97 19.00 2.87 -8.61
N LEU A 98 19.55 4.09 -8.77
CA LEU A 98 18.93 5.28 -8.17
C LEU A 98 18.31 6.17 -9.23
N VAL A 99 17.14 6.72 -8.93
CA VAL A 99 16.49 7.71 -9.79
C VAL A 99 17.43 8.87 -10.14
N GLU A 100 17.37 9.32 -11.39
CA GLU A 100 18.19 10.42 -11.89
C GLU A 100 17.56 11.77 -11.52
N GLN A 101 18.38 12.74 -11.06
CA GLN A 101 17.98 14.14 -10.97
C GLN A 101 18.43 14.84 -12.26
N LEU A 102 17.50 15.10 -13.18
CA LEU A 102 17.81 15.58 -14.53
C LEU A 102 18.25 17.05 -14.57
N TYR A 103 17.68 17.86 -13.68
CA TYR A 103 17.95 19.30 -13.61
C TYR A 103 18.03 19.75 -12.16
N ASP A 104 18.64 20.91 -11.90
CA ASP A 104 18.73 21.46 -10.56
C ASP A 104 17.33 21.68 -9.95
N PRO A 105 17.12 21.30 -8.67
CA PRO A 105 15.89 21.59 -7.96
C PRO A 105 15.62 23.10 -7.87
N ILE A 106 14.34 23.48 -7.89
CA ILE A 106 13.94 24.89 -7.80
C ILE A 106 13.13 25.10 -6.53
N GLU A 107 13.53 26.10 -5.74
CA GLU A 107 12.74 26.53 -4.59
C GLU A 107 11.48 27.26 -5.05
N ALA A 108 10.33 26.89 -4.47
CA ALA A 108 9.04 27.47 -4.78
C ALA A 108 8.18 27.54 -3.51
N GLY A 109 8.22 28.69 -2.84
CA GLY A 109 7.31 28.98 -1.72
C GLY A 109 7.53 28.15 -0.46
N GLY A 110 8.80 27.88 -0.11
CA GLY A 110 9.15 26.99 1.00
C GLY A 110 9.07 25.50 0.67
N SER A 111 8.68 25.16 -0.56
CA SER A 111 8.75 23.82 -1.13
C SER A 111 9.84 23.74 -2.21
N TRP A 112 10.09 22.53 -2.72
CA TRP A 112 11.04 22.29 -3.80
C TRP A 112 10.35 21.58 -4.97
N LEU A 113 10.63 22.05 -6.19
CA LEU A 113 10.35 21.35 -7.43
C LEU A 113 11.59 20.54 -7.81
N MET A 114 11.42 19.22 -7.95
CA MET A 114 12.45 18.29 -8.40
C MET A 114 12.09 17.76 -9.79
N PHE A 115 13.12 17.65 -10.64
CA PHE A 115 13.03 17.08 -11.99
C PHE A 115 13.67 15.70 -12.04
N GLN A 116 12.88 14.66 -11.87
CA GLN A 116 13.37 13.28 -11.77
C GLN A 116 13.23 12.57 -13.13
N GLY A 117 14.24 11.80 -13.51
CA GLY A 117 14.16 10.89 -14.65
C GLY A 117 13.11 9.83 -14.41
N PHE A 118 12.51 9.29 -15.48
CA PHE A 118 11.77 8.05 -15.35
C PHE A 118 12.75 6.92 -15.03
N ALA A 119 12.45 6.15 -13.99
CA ALA A 119 13.06 4.85 -13.80
C ALA A 119 12.73 4.00 -15.03
N GLY A 120 13.69 3.81 -15.94
CA GLY A 120 13.48 3.15 -17.22
C GLY A 120 12.50 3.89 -18.15
N ASN A 121 11.61 3.15 -18.82
CA ASN A 121 10.52 3.68 -19.64
C ASN A 121 9.16 3.50 -18.91
N ASP A 122 8.26 4.47 -19.02
CA ASP A 122 6.97 4.49 -18.30
C ASP A 122 6.06 3.31 -18.65
N ALA A 123 6.21 2.76 -19.86
CA ALA A 123 5.50 1.57 -20.30
C ALA A 123 6.08 0.26 -19.72
N THR A 124 7.37 0.25 -19.37
CA THR A 124 8.11 -0.98 -19.07
C THR A 124 8.32 -1.21 -17.58
N MET A 125 8.12 -0.21 -16.73
CA MET A 125 8.33 -0.31 -15.29
C MET A 125 7.02 -0.16 -14.51
N VAL A 126 6.94 -0.84 -13.37
CA VAL A 126 5.85 -0.75 -12.38
C VAL A 126 6.46 -0.71 -10.98
N THR A 127 5.71 -0.26 -9.98
CA THR A 127 6.18 -0.40 -8.59
C THR A 127 6.21 -1.87 -8.18
N LEU A 128 7.10 -2.25 -7.27
CA LEU A 128 7.16 -3.58 -6.68
C LEU A 128 5.82 -3.97 -6.02
N SER A 129 5.06 -2.99 -5.51
CA SER A 129 3.69 -3.19 -5.01
C SER A 129 2.72 -3.76 -6.04
N THR A 130 2.97 -3.59 -7.33
CA THR A 130 2.13 -4.14 -8.41
C THR A 130 2.36 -5.63 -8.64
N ILE A 131 3.48 -6.18 -8.15
CA ILE A 131 3.87 -7.58 -8.41
C ILE A 131 3.87 -8.47 -7.17
N LEU A 132 3.24 -8.03 -6.06
CA LEU A 132 3.31 -8.71 -4.76
C LEU A 132 2.83 -10.17 -4.77
N ARG A 133 1.94 -10.53 -5.71
CA ARG A 133 1.39 -11.88 -5.85
C ARG A 133 2.05 -12.70 -6.97
N GLN A 134 3.06 -12.14 -7.65
CA GLN A 134 3.73 -12.82 -8.74
C GLN A 134 4.79 -13.80 -8.25
N ARG A 135 5.00 -14.89 -9.01
CA ARG A 135 5.98 -15.95 -8.68
C ARG A 135 7.42 -15.45 -8.57
N ARG A 136 7.75 -14.32 -9.20
CA ARG A 136 9.09 -13.71 -9.19
C ARG A 136 9.39 -12.84 -7.97
N LEU A 137 8.39 -12.47 -7.15
CA LEU A 137 8.59 -11.59 -5.99
C LEU A 137 9.74 -12.05 -5.07
N PRO A 138 9.85 -13.34 -4.69
CA PRO A 138 10.94 -13.78 -3.80
C PRO A 138 12.32 -13.54 -4.39
N GLY A 139 12.48 -13.64 -5.71
CA GLY A 139 13.74 -13.38 -6.40
C GLY A 139 14.07 -11.90 -6.43
N VAL A 140 13.10 -11.06 -6.77
CA VAL A 140 13.27 -9.60 -6.84
C VAL A 140 13.58 -9.00 -5.47
N ALA A 141 12.83 -9.37 -4.42
CA ALA A 141 13.04 -8.85 -3.07
C ALA A 141 14.42 -9.25 -2.50
N ALA A 142 14.86 -10.47 -2.79
CA ALA A 142 16.19 -10.94 -2.40
C ALA A 142 17.31 -10.23 -3.16
N GLU A 143 17.11 -9.97 -4.47
CA GLU A 143 18.10 -9.24 -5.26
C GLU A 143 18.25 -7.80 -4.79
N ILE A 144 17.15 -7.09 -4.53
CA ILE A 144 17.19 -5.74 -3.94
C ILE A 144 17.97 -5.75 -2.62
N THR A 145 17.68 -6.70 -1.74
CA THR A 145 18.38 -6.85 -0.45
C THR A 145 19.87 -7.11 -0.63
N ARG A 146 20.22 -8.04 -1.54
CA ARG A 146 21.60 -8.38 -1.88
C ARG A 146 22.33 -7.15 -2.41
N SER A 147 21.78 -6.46 -3.39
CA SER A 147 22.40 -5.29 -4.03
C SER A 147 22.56 -4.10 -3.08
N LEU A 148 21.57 -3.83 -2.21
CA LEU A 148 21.70 -2.80 -1.18
C LEU A 148 22.89 -3.05 -0.26
N LEU A 149 23.16 -4.30 0.10
CA LEU A 149 24.26 -4.63 1.01
C LEU A 149 25.58 -4.81 0.25
N ALA A 150 25.60 -5.63 -0.80
CA ALA A 150 26.82 -6.01 -1.51
C ALA A 150 27.32 -4.96 -2.50
N ASP A 151 26.42 -4.29 -3.21
CA ASP A 151 26.78 -3.41 -4.33
C ASP A 151 26.78 -1.94 -3.88
N TRP A 152 25.82 -1.52 -3.06
CA TRP A 152 25.78 -0.16 -2.53
C TRP A 152 26.66 0.05 -1.29
N ASN A 153 26.85 -1.03 -0.51
CA ASN A 153 27.64 -1.02 0.74
C ASN A 153 28.77 -2.07 0.75
N PRO A 154 29.64 -2.11 -0.28
CA PRO A 154 30.81 -2.98 -0.25
C PRO A 154 31.83 -2.53 0.80
N ASP A 155 31.77 -1.25 1.21
CA ASP A 155 32.62 -0.53 2.16
C ASP A 155 31.84 -0.09 3.40
N GLU A 156 31.17 -1.02 4.09
CA GLU A 156 30.43 -0.71 5.31
C GLU A 156 31.34 -0.02 6.34
N ARG A 157 30.73 0.91 7.07
CA ARG A 157 31.41 1.63 8.14
C ARG A 157 30.94 1.08 9.47
N THR A 158 31.81 1.20 10.47
CA THR A 158 31.42 1.07 11.86
C THR A 158 31.85 2.27 12.66
N HIS A 159 30.97 2.64 13.58
CA HIS A 159 31.14 3.81 14.42
C HIS A 159 30.95 3.38 15.86
N GLY A 160 32.02 2.82 16.42
CA GLY A 160 32.07 2.39 17.81
C GLY A 160 31.01 1.36 18.17
N GLU A 161 30.81 1.22 19.49
CA GLU A 161 29.83 0.33 20.08
C GLU A 161 28.58 1.12 20.48
N MET A 162 27.42 0.47 20.52
CA MET A 162 26.20 1.08 21.06
C MET A 162 25.35 0.05 21.80
N THR A 163 24.51 0.47 22.74
CA THR A 163 23.58 -0.47 23.39
C THR A 163 22.50 -0.94 22.40
N ALA A 164 21.93 -2.12 22.63
CA ALA A 164 20.83 -2.61 21.80
C ALA A 164 19.59 -1.70 21.90
N ALA A 165 19.35 -1.10 23.07
CA ALA A 165 18.34 -0.06 23.25
C ALA A 165 18.62 1.17 22.38
N ALA A 166 19.86 1.68 22.37
CA ALA A 166 20.25 2.81 21.53
C ALA A 166 20.10 2.49 20.03
N PHE A 167 20.39 1.25 19.62
CA PHE A 167 20.21 0.80 18.23
C PHE A 167 18.74 0.92 17.81
N VAL A 168 17.82 0.42 18.63
CA VAL A 168 16.37 0.51 18.36
C VAL A 168 15.88 1.96 18.42
N ALA A 169 16.34 2.73 19.41
CA ALA A 169 15.96 4.12 19.59
C ALA A 169 16.38 5.00 18.40
N GLU A 170 17.59 4.82 17.87
CA GLU A 170 18.07 5.53 16.69
C GLU A 170 17.18 5.29 15.46
N LEU A 171 16.74 4.05 15.25
CA LEU A 171 15.85 3.73 14.14
C LEU A 171 14.46 4.36 14.29
N LEU A 172 13.94 4.42 15.52
CA LEU A 172 12.62 4.98 15.79
C LEU A 172 12.61 6.51 15.79
N ASP A 173 13.73 7.13 16.18
CA ASP A 173 13.89 8.58 16.31
C ASP A 173 12.79 9.15 17.22
N ARG A 174 12.24 10.33 16.92
CA ARG A 174 11.13 10.96 17.65
C ARG A 174 9.92 10.07 17.90
N ARG A 175 9.71 8.93 17.21
CA ARG A 175 8.50 8.08 17.36
C ARG A 175 8.32 7.49 18.76
N LEU A 176 9.34 7.56 19.60
CA LEU A 176 9.28 7.16 21.01
C LEU A 176 8.83 8.28 21.96
N GLU A 177 8.71 9.52 21.47
CA GLU A 177 8.24 10.64 22.27
C GLU A 177 6.80 10.40 22.76
N PRO A 178 6.44 10.78 24.01
CA PRO A 178 5.18 10.37 24.65
C PRO A 178 3.89 10.72 23.90
N ASP A 179 3.94 11.77 23.07
CA ASP A 179 2.80 12.29 22.32
C ASP A 179 2.74 11.79 20.86
N GLU A 180 3.70 10.97 20.44
CA GLU A 180 3.72 10.39 19.11
C GLU A 180 2.78 9.17 19.00
N PRO A 181 2.32 8.80 17.79
CA PRO A 181 1.28 7.79 17.61
C PRO A 181 1.56 6.41 18.21
N LEU A 182 2.83 6.04 18.40
CA LEU A 182 3.21 4.74 18.96
C LEU A 182 2.97 4.69 20.48
N PRO A 183 3.60 5.53 21.32
CA PRO A 183 3.32 5.59 22.76
C PRO A 183 1.85 5.83 23.08
N VAL A 184 1.19 6.73 22.35
CA VAL A 184 -0.24 7.01 22.50
C VAL A 184 -1.07 5.74 22.31
N TRP A 185 -0.82 4.99 21.24
CA TRP A 185 -1.57 3.75 20.99
C TRP A 185 -1.30 2.67 22.04
N VAL A 186 -0.04 2.47 22.46
CA VAL A 186 0.29 1.47 23.48
C VAL A 186 -0.38 1.80 24.81
N ARG A 187 -0.36 3.07 25.23
CA ARG A 187 -1.01 3.50 26.46
C ARG A 187 -2.53 3.39 26.37
N ASP A 188 -3.12 3.94 25.31
CA ASP A 188 -4.56 4.15 25.24
C ASP A 188 -5.32 2.88 24.81
N GLU A 189 -4.75 2.07 23.90
CA GLU A 189 -5.40 0.84 23.39
C GLU A 189 -4.99 -0.43 24.14
N LEU A 190 -3.77 -0.49 24.70
CA LEU A 190 -3.30 -1.66 25.45
C LEU A 190 -3.32 -1.46 26.96
N GLY A 191 -3.50 -0.22 27.45
CA GLY A 191 -3.44 0.08 28.89
C GLY A 191 -2.09 -0.22 29.52
N LEU A 192 -1.02 -0.28 28.70
CA LEU A 192 0.31 -0.67 29.14
C LEU A 192 1.12 0.55 29.58
N ASP A 193 1.68 0.48 30.79
CA ASP A 193 2.70 1.43 31.22
C ASP A 193 3.97 1.23 30.38
N LEU A 194 4.40 2.30 29.70
CA LEU A 194 5.56 2.31 28.80
C LEU A 194 6.87 1.94 29.52
N ALA A 195 6.95 2.14 30.83
CA ALA A 195 8.10 1.77 31.66
C ALA A 195 8.10 0.29 32.10
N THR A 196 7.05 -0.48 31.78
CA THR A 196 6.99 -1.91 32.12
C THR A 196 8.13 -2.64 31.39
N PRO A 197 9.05 -3.35 32.07
CA PRO A 197 10.20 -3.97 31.40
C PRO A 197 9.85 -5.26 30.68
N TRP A 198 8.98 -6.09 31.26
CA TRP A 198 8.62 -7.41 30.74
C TRP A 198 7.11 -7.56 30.62
N ILE A 199 6.67 -8.14 29.51
CA ILE A 199 5.26 -8.39 29.23
C ILE A 199 5.06 -9.83 28.81
N ARG A 200 3.82 -10.32 28.87
CA ARG A 200 3.39 -11.56 28.22
C ARG A 200 2.35 -11.21 27.18
N THR A 201 2.59 -11.60 25.93
CA THR A 201 1.64 -11.38 24.83
C THR A 201 1.00 -12.71 24.40
N GLY A 202 -0.22 -12.65 23.87
CA GLY A 202 -0.90 -13.84 23.34
C GLY A 202 -1.69 -14.61 24.40
N ARG A 203 -1.39 -15.91 24.59
CA ARG A 203 -2.17 -16.80 25.45
C ARG A 203 -1.68 -16.75 26.91
N PRO A 204 -2.55 -16.98 27.91
CA PRO A 204 -2.12 -17.21 29.29
C PRO A 204 -1.07 -18.32 29.35
N GLY A 205 0.09 -18.02 29.95
CA GLY A 205 1.24 -18.95 30.02
C GLY A 205 2.31 -18.77 28.95
N ALA A 206 2.16 -17.82 28.01
CA ALA A 206 3.24 -17.44 27.11
C ALA A 206 4.49 -16.99 27.88
N ALA A 207 5.67 -17.27 27.32
CA ALA A 207 6.94 -16.83 27.88
C ALA A 207 6.97 -15.28 27.94
N PRO A 208 7.54 -14.68 29.01
CA PRO A 208 7.73 -13.23 29.05
C PRO A 208 8.61 -12.74 27.90
N VAL A 209 8.36 -11.56 27.39
CA VAL A 209 9.16 -10.89 26.36
C VAL A 209 9.42 -9.45 26.82
N PRO A 210 10.53 -8.82 26.40
CA PRO A 210 10.77 -7.43 26.74
C PRO A 210 9.64 -6.57 26.16
N ASN A 211 9.23 -5.54 26.89
CA ASN A 211 8.30 -4.55 26.36
C ASN A 211 8.98 -3.79 25.21
N PRO A 212 8.48 -3.88 23.97
CA PRO A 212 9.23 -3.41 22.81
C PRO A 212 9.32 -1.87 22.75
N VAL A 213 8.46 -1.13 23.45
CA VAL A 213 8.53 0.34 23.54
C VAL A 213 9.35 0.84 24.72
N HIS A 214 9.77 -0.04 25.64
CA HIS A 214 10.65 0.30 26.74
C HIS A 214 12.11 0.23 26.27
N VAL A 215 12.59 1.31 25.63
CA VAL A 215 13.92 1.36 24.97
C VAL A 215 14.82 2.47 25.54
N HIS A 216 14.59 2.87 26.78
CA HIS A 216 15.41 3.83 27.51
C HIS A 216 16.30 3.13 28.56
N ASP A 217 17.11 3.91 29.28
CA ASP A 217 17.99 3.40 30.34
C ASP A 217 17.23 2.53 31.36
N GLY A 218 17.83 1.38 31.71
CA GLY A 218 17.25 0.42 32.64
C GLY A 218 16.30 -0.60 32.00
N CYS A 219 16.11 -0.56 30.67
CA CYS A 219 15.41 -1.64 29.97
C CYS A 219 16.33 -2.84 29.72
N PRO A 220 15.78 -4.06 29.52
CA PRO A 220 16.59 -5.26 29.25
C PRO A 220 17.55 -5.11 28.06
N LEU A 221 17.21 -4.32 27.04
CA LEU A 221 18.08 -4.07 25.89
C LEU A 221 19.22 -3.08 26.16
N SER A 222 19.11 -2.26 27.22
CA SER A 222 20.13 -1.25 27.55
C SER A 222 21.38 -1.86 28.20
N GLU A 223 21.28 -3.08 28.71
CA GLU A 223 22.36 -3.81 29.40
C GLU A 223 23.32 -4.53 28.44
N HIS A 224 22.98 -4.57 27.14
CA HIS A 224 23.75 -5.29 26.14
C HIS A 224 24.24 -4.39 25.03
N THR A 225 25.48 -4.64 24.60
CA THR A 225 26.18 -3.86 23.60
C THR A 225 26.17 -4.58 22.26
N VAL A 226 25.84 -3.84 21.21
CA VAL A 226 26.13 -4.19 19.81
C VAL A 226 27.54 -3.67 19.53
N ALA A 227 28.51 -4.59 19.48
CA ALA A 227 29.92 -4.22 19.34
C ALA A 227 30.25 -3.66 17.95
N TYR A 228 29.60 -4.16 16.90
CA TYR A 228 29.85 -3.76 15.52
C TYR A 228 28.56 -3.35 14.79
N PRO A 229 27.92 -2.22 15.14
CA PRO A 229 26.72 -1.75 14.45
C PRO A 229 27.08 -1.38 13.00
N MET A 230 26.61 -2.21 12.05
CA MET A 230 26.94 -2.08 10.63
C MET A 230 26.20 -0.89 10.03
N ARG A 231 26.96 0.08 9.54
CA ARG A 231 26.44 1.34 9.00
C ARG A 231 26.83 1.55 7.55
N GLY A 232 25.99 2.28 6.84
CA GLY A 232 26.27 2.72 5.50
C GLY A 232 25.07 3.42 4.87
N ARG A 233 25.03 3.35 3.54
CA ARG A 233 24.04 3.99 2.69
C ARG A 233 22.72 3.23 2.81
N ALA A 234 21.69 3.92 3.28
CA ALA A 234 20.33 3.39 3.33
C ALA A 234 19.36 4.37 2.68
N HIS A 235 18.33 3.82 2.04
CA HIS A 235 17.16 4.53 1.54
C HIS A 235 16.36 5.15 2.68
N GLY A 236 16.23 4.45 3.81
CA GLY A 236 15.57 4.92 5.03
C GLY A 236 14.03 4.85 5.01
N ASP A 237 13.42 4.75 3.83
CA ASP A 237 11.98 4.48 3.65
C ASP A 237 11.74 3.45 2.53
N LEU A 238 12.50 2.35 2.57
CA LEU A 238 12.41 1.32 1.54
C LEU A 238 11.11 0.52 1.69
N HIS A 239 10.16 0.74 0.78
CA HIS A 239 8.92 -0.03 0.69
C HIS A 239 8.58 -0.33 -0.78
N PRO A 240 7.67 -1.28 -1.08
CA PRO A 240 7.37 -1.70 -2.45
C PRO A 240 6.85 -0.60 -3.39
N GLY A 241 6.44 0.55 -2.84
CA GLY A 241 6.05 1.73 -3.61
C GLY A 241 7.24 2.57 -4.07
N ASN A 242 8.38 2.46 -3.37
CA ASN A 242 9.62 3.19 -3.64
C ASN A 242 10.63 2.36 -4.45
N VAL A 243 10.20 1.22 -4.98
CA VAL A 243 11.01 0.36 -5.85
C VAL A 243 10.27 0.17 -7.16
N MET A 244 10.86 0.63 -8.25
CA MET A 244 10.42 0.39 -9.61
C MET A 244 11.08 -0.88 -10.14
N VAL A 245 10.31 -1.76 -10.74
CA VAL A 245 10.76 -3.03 -11.32
C VAL A 245 10.17 -3.22 -12.71
N PRO A 246 10.76 -4.04 -13.58
CA PRO A 246 10.23 -4.25 -14.91
C PRO A 246 8.88 -4.97 -14.85
N ARG A 247 7.95 -4.52 -15.68
CA ARG A 247 6.60 -5.09 -15.84
C ARG A 247 6.65 -6.51 -16.39
N SER A 248 7.58 -6.79 -17.32
CA SER A 248 7.71 -8.12 -17.92
C SER A 248 8.18 -9.11 -16.85
N PRO A 249 7.48 -10.24 -16.65
CA PRO A 249 7.86 -11.25 -15.66
C PRO A 249 9.21 -11.92 -15.98
N GLU A 250 9.63 -11.94 -17.24
CA GLU A 250 10.88 -12.53 -17.72
C GLU A 250 12.09 -11.58 -17.62
N ALA A 251 11.86 -10.30 -17.32
CA ALA A 251 12.94 -9.34 -17.17
C ALA A 251 13.90 -9.73 -16.03
N ASN A 252 15.14 -9.29 -16.15
CA ASN A 252 16.15 -9.56 -15.14
C ASN A 252 15.75 -8.93 -13.80
N VAL A 253 16.09 -9.61 -12.70
CA VAL A 253 15.67 -9.20 -11.35
C VAL A 253 16.49 -8.05 -10.80
N ASP A 254 17.67 -7.79 -11.38
CA ASP A 254 18.58 -6.69 -11.07
C ASP A 254 18.16 -5.37 -11.73
N GLU A 255 17.28 -5.38 -12.74
CA GLU A 255 16.78 -4.17 -13.42
C GLU A 255 15.76 -3.38 -12.58
N TYR A 256 16.06 -3.08 -11.32
CA TYR A 256 15.22 -2.27 -10.44
C TYR A 256 15.80 -0.87 -10.21
N VAL A 257 14.94 0.09 -9.85
CA VAL A 257 15.32 1.47 -9.52
C VAL A 257 14.62 1.91 -8.23
N LEU A 258 15.38 2.50 -7.32
CA LEU A 258 14.91 3.14 -6.10
C LEU A 258 14.50 4.58 -6.38
N ILE A 259 13.33 4.95 -5.89
CA ILE A 259 12.74 6.29 -6.02
C ILE A 259 12.38 6.83 -4.63
N ASP A 260 12.20 8.14 -4.50
CA ASP A 260 11.86 8.80 -3.22
C ASP A 260 12.93 8.61 -2.13
N LEU A 261 14.13 9.12 -2.38
CA LEU A 261 15.26 9.12 -1.44
C LEU A 261 15.12 10.21 -0.36
N SER A 262 13.90 10.60 0.00
CA SER A 262 13.63 11.65 1.00
C SER A 262 14.09 11.29 2.40
N ARG A 263 14.40 10.02 2.69
CA ARG A 263 14.95 9.55 3.98
C ARG A 263 16.37 8.97 3.88
N PHE A 264 17.04 9.20 2.75
CA PHE A 264 18.41 8.72 2.56
C PHE A 264 19.36 9.23 3.66
N ASP A 265 20.24 8.32 4.09
CA ASP A 265 21.32 8.57 5.04
C ASP A 265 22.53 7.70 4.64
N GLU A 266 23.73 8.28 4.66
CA GLU A 266 24.99 7.60 4.32
C GLU A 266 25.60 6.82 5.51
N GLY A 267 25.11 7.07 6.73
CA GLY A 267 25.59 6.45 7.97
C GLY A 267 24.53 5.64 8.73
N ALA A 268 23.44 5.26 8.07
CA ALA A 268 22.33 4.54 8.68
C ALA A 268 22.66 3.06 8.95
N LEU A 269 21.96 2.47 9.93
CA LEU A 269 22.06 1.06 10.27
C LEU A 269 21.52 0.19 9.11
N LEU A 270 22.38 -0.68 8.56
CA LEU A 270 22.14 -1.35 7.28
C LEU A 270 21.01 -2.38 7.30
N ALA A 271 20.74 -3.00 8.45
CA ALA A 271 19.67 -3.99 8.57
C ALA A 271 18.25 -3.36 8.51
N ARG A 272 18.13 -2.02 8.62
CA ARG A 272 16.86 -1.28 8.58
C ARG A 272 16.10 -1.51 7.29
N ASP A 273 16.71 -1.26 6.14
CA ASP A 273 16.03 -1.26 4.85
C ASP A 273 15.51 -2.65 4.47
N PRO A 274 16.32 -3.72 4.53
CA PRO A 274 15.82 -5.09 4.33
C PRO A 274 14.68 -5.49 5.27
N ALA A 275 14.78 -5.16 6.57
CA ALA A 275 13.73 -5.45 7.54
C ALA A 275 12.43 -4.68 7.23
N HIS A 276 12.54 -3.37 6.95
CA HIS A 276 11.39 -2.53 6.63
C HIS A 276 10.71 -2.96 5.32
N LEU A 277 11.48 -3.28 4.28
CA LEU A 277 10.97 -3.82 3.02
C LEU A 277 10.20 -5.12 3.28
N LEU A 278 10.80 -6.06 4.01
CA LEU A 278 10.17 -7.34 4.31
C LEU A 278 8.85 -7.16 5.09
N LEU A 279 8.81 -6.29 6.09
CA LEU A 279 7.58 -6.00 6.82
C LEU A 279 6.51 -5.33 5.94
N CYS A 280 6.90 -4.49 4.98
CA CYS A 280 5.95 -3.94 4.01
C CYS A 280 5.34 -5.05 3.15
N LEU A 281 6.15 -6.03 2.74
CA LEU A 281 5.67 -7.18 1.97
C LEU A 281 4.73 -8.05 2.82
N VAL A 282 5.10 -8.38 4.06
CA VAL A 282 4.26 -9.16 5.00
C VAL A 282 2.93 -8.46 5.29
N ALA A 283 2.95 -7.14 5.48
CA ALA A 283 1.76 -6.36 5.79
C ALA A 283 0.65 -6.49 4.74
N ASP A 284 0.99 -6.68 3.46
CA ASP A 284 0.01 -6.87 2.38
C ASP A 284 -0.74 -8.22 2.50
N PHE A 285 -0.11 -9.22 3.12
CA PHE A 285 -0.71 -10.54 3.33
C PHE A 285 -1.51 -10.64 4.62
N LEU A 286 -1.15 -9.89 5.67
CA LEU A 286 -1.75 -10.01 7.01
C LEU A 286 -3.30 -10.04 6.99
N PRO A 287 -4.02 -9.14 6.28
CA PRO A 287 -5.48 -9.15 6.26
C PRO A 287 -6.10 -10.46 5.76
N HIS A 288 -5.33 -11.30 5.07
CA HIS A 288 -5.76 -12.56 4.47
C HIS A 288 -5.30 -13.80 5.25
N LEU A 289 -4.57 -13.62 6.36
CA LEU A 289 -4.05 -14.72 7.17
C LEU A 289 -4.94 -15.04 8.36
N SER A 290 -5.09 -16.34 8.65
CA SER A 290 -5.66 -16.82 9.91
C SER A 290 -4.74 -16.49 11.10
N GLU A 291 -5.25 -16.57 12.32
CA GLU A 291 -4.42 -16.34 13.53
C GLU A 291 -3.26 -17.33 13.65
N ASP A 292 -3.48 -18.60 13.29
CA ASP A 292 -2.41 -19.60 13.30
C ASP A 292 -1.35 -19.31 12.23
N ALA A 293 -1.76 -18.91 11.01
CA ALA A 293 -0.82 -18.49 9.97
C ALA A 293 -0.04 -17.23 10.36
N ARG A 294 -0.69 -16.28 11.06
CA ARG A 294 -0.04 -15.08 11.62
C ARG A 294 0.99 -15.44 12.68
N ALA A 295 0.72 -16.44 13.51
CA ALA A 295 1.70 -16.96 14.49
C ALA A 295 2.89 -17.61 13.78
N ASP A 296 2.65 -18.46 12.78
CA ASP A 296 3.71 -19.10 11.99
C ASP A 296 4.59 -18.06 11.27
N VAL A 297 4.00 -17.02 10.66
CA VAL A 297 4.79 -15.94 10.03
C VAL A 297 5.62 -15.17 11.04
N LEU A 298 5.10 -14.93 12.25
CA LEU A 298 5.86 -14.28 13.32
C LEU A 298 7.08 -15.11 13.69
N ASP A 299 6.90 -16.40 13.95
CA ASP A 299 8.00 -17.31 14.32
C ASP A 299 9.04 -17.40 13.20
N LEU A 300 8.59 -17.47 11.94
CA LEU A 300 9.48 -17.46 10.77
C LEU A 300 10.33 -16.18 10.67
N LEU A 301 9.75 -15.01 10.99
CA LEU A 301 10.44 -13.72 10.90
C LEU A 301 11.52 -13.55 11.98
N VAL A 302 11.27 -14.02 13.20
CA VAL A 302 12.26 -14.01 14.29
C VAL A 302 13.25 -15.16 14.18
N GLY A 303 13.04 -16.11 13.27
CA GLY A 303 13.97 -17.18 12.97
C GLY A 303 13.81 -18.46 13.79
N ARG A 304 12.62 -18.67 14.37
CA ARG A 304 12.27 -19.93 15.00
C ARG A 304 11.83 -20.96 13.97
N ASP A 305 12.06 -22.23 14.28
CA ASP A 305 11.56 -23.34 13.48
C ASP A 305 10.03 -23.37 13.54
N THR A 306 9.38 -23.19 12.39
CA THR A 306 7.94 -23.38 12.21
C THR A 306 7.71 -24.37 11.07
N PRO A 307 6.67 -25.23 11.14
CA PRO A 307 6.28 -26.06 10.01
C PRO A 307 5.93 -25.24 8.76
N GLY A 308 5.50 -23.98 8.94
CA GLY A 308 5.17 -23.05 7.86
C GLY A 308 4.02 -23.51 6.95
N LEU A 309 3.29 -24.57 7.33
CA LEU A 309 2.27 -25.22 6.50
C LEU A 309 1.07 -24.30 6.21
N LEU A 310 0.84 -23.30 7.07
CA LEU A 310 -0.25 -22.34 6.96
C LEU A 310 0.16 -21.02 6.28
N ILE A 311 1.46 -20.85 5.99
CA ILE A 311 1.98 -19.64 5.35
C ILE A 311 1.82 -19.79 3.83
N PRO A 312 1.29 -18.77 3.13
CA PRO A 312 1.33 -18.74 1.67
C PRO A 312 2.77 -18.98 1.18
N GLN A 313 2.97 -20.00 0.36
CA GLN A 313 4.32 -20.45 -0.06
C GLN A 313 5.15 -19.35 -0.73
N GLY A 314 4.50 -18.42 -1.44
CA GLY A 314 5.16 -17.24 -2.00
C GLY A 314 5.72 -16.30 -0.91
N LEU A 315 4.98 -16.10 0.19
CA LEU A 315 5.42 -15.29 1.31
C LEU A 315 6.56 -15.96 2.09
N ALA A 316 6.43 -17.25 2.42
CA ALA A 316 7.47 -18.00 3.11
C ALA A 316 8.81 -17.94 2.34
N ARG A 317 8.78 -18.21 1.03
CA ARG A 317 9.96 -18.10 0.16
C ARG A 317 10.54 -16.69 0.09
N THR A 318 9.69 -15.65 0.13
CA THR A 318 10.16 -14.26 0.17
C THR A 318 10.93 -13.99 1.47
N VAL A 319 10.39 -14.41 2.61
CA VAL A 319 11.07 -14.26 3.92
C VAL A 319 12.41 -14.99 3.91
N ASP A 320 12.43 -16.25 3.50
CA ASP A 320 13.66 -17.06 3.48
C ASP A 320 14.73 -16.45 2.58
N ARG A 321 14.36 -16.05 1.36
CA ARG A 321 15.33 -15.50 0.40
C ARG A 321 15.83 -14.12 0.79
N VAL A 322 15.00 -13.26 1.37
CA VAL A 322 15.44 -11.95 1.89
C VAL A 322 16.39 -12.15 3.08
N ARG A 323 16.12 -13.11 3.98
CA ARG A 323 17.01 -13.41 5.11
C ARG A 323 18.35 -14.02 4.68
N ALA A 324 18.36 -14.81 3.61
CA ALA A 324 19.58 -15.43 3.06
C ALA A 324 20.37 -14.51 2.12
N ALA A 325 19.75 -13.47 1.56
CA ALA A 325 20.40 -12.55 0.62
C ALA A 325 21.71 -11.90 1.12
N PRO A 326 21.86 -11.56 2.42
CA PRO A 326 23.11 -11.02 2.95
C PRO A 326 24.27 -12.02 3.02
N GLU A 327 24.05 -13.34 2.88
CA GLU A 327 25.07 -14.35 3.23
C GLU A 327 26.41 -14.19 2.49
N SER A 328 26.39 -13.90 1.18
CA SER A 328 27.62 -13.70 0.40
C SER A 328 28.39 -12.46 0.86
N TRP A 329 27.66 -11.39 1.16
CA TRP A 329 28.20 -10.16 1.72
C TRP A 329 28.79 -10.38 3.12
N LEU A 330 28.10 -11.15 3.98
CA LEU A 330 28.57 -11.50 5.33
C LEU A 330 29.80 -12.41 5.31
N ARG A 331 29.92 -13.35 4.37
CA ARG A 331 31.09 -14.25 4.28
C ARG A 331 32.41 -13.52 4.03
N MET A 332 32.35 -12.32 3.46
CA MET A 332 33.54 -11.48 3.25
C MET A 332 33.96 -10.72 4.52
N ARG A 333 33.24 -10.87 5.63
CA ARG A 333 33.40 -10.09 6.87
C ARG A 333 33.63 -11.00 8.07
N THR A 334 34.47 -10.54 8.99
CA THR A 334 34.82 -11.27 10.23
C THR A 334 33.73 -11.21 11.29
N VAL A 335 32.73 -10.34 11.12
CA VAL A 335 31.66 -10.00 12.08
C VAL A 335 30.30 -10.59 11.70
N SER A 336 30.28 -11.63 10.86
CA SER A 336 29.05 -12.23 10.34
C SER A 336 28.09 -12.77 11.42
N SER A 337 28.60 -13.15 12.59
CA SER A 337 27.80 -13.63 13.72
C SER A 337 26.92 -12.54 14.36
N GLU A 338 27.30 -11.26 14.25
CA GLU A 338 26.54 -10.15 14.86
C GLU A 338 25.34 -9.71 14.02
N TRP A 339 25.32 -10.06 12.73
CA TRP A 339 24.27 -9.63 11.81
C TRP A 339 22.88 -10.10 12.25
N HIS A 340 22.78 -11.32 12.79
CA HIS A 340 21.50 -11.85 13.24
C HIS A 340 20.89 -10.99 14.36
N GLY A 341 21.71 -10.54 15.31
CA GLY A 341 21.25 -9.64 16.37
C GLY A 341 20.79 -8.29 15.82
N GLN A 342 21.56 -7.70 14.91
CA GLN A 342 21.19 -6.42 14.27
C GLN A 342 19.93 -6.52 13.40
N TRP A 343 19.72 -7.66 12.75
CA TRP A 343 18.47 -7.98 12.04
C TRP A 343 17.28 -8.00 13.00
N LEU A 344 17.39 -8.68 14.14
CA LEU A 344 16.31 -8.75 15.15
C LEU A 344 16.00 -7.38 15.75
N LEU A 345 17.01 -6.57 16.06
CA LEU A 345 16.81 -5.20 16.56
C LEU A 345 16.17 -4.29 15.49
N SER A 346 16.58 -4.43 14.23
CA SER A 346 15.95 -3.71 13.11
C SER A 346 14.51 -4.16 12.87
N LEU A 347 14.23 -5.45 13.01
CA LEU A 347 12.90 -6.03 12.92
C LEU A 347 12.00 -5.48 14.05
N GLN A 348 12.52 -5.39 15.28
CA GLN A 348 11.81 -4.76 16.40
C GLN A 348 11.46 -3.30 16.09
N ALA A 349 12.45 -2.49 15.71
CA ALA A 349 12.23 -1.07 15.41
C ALA A 349 11.24 -0.90 14.25
N CYS A 350 11.41 -1.64 13.16
CA CYS A 350 10.52 -1.54 12.00
C CYS A 350 9.10 -1.99 12.36
N ALA A 351 8.91 -3.07 13.12
CA ALA A 351 7.58 -3.51 13.55
C ALA A 351 6.87 -2.46 14.42
N LEU A 352 7.61 -1.73 15.28
CA LEU A 352 7.06 -0.60 16.02
C LEU A 352 6.65 0.57 15.12
N MET A 353 7.39 0.85 14.03
CA MET A 353 6.95 1.84 13.04
C MET A 353 5.60 1.46 12.42
N PHE A 354 5.31 0.18 12.22
CA PHE A 354 4.03 -0.29 11.68
C PHE A 354 2.92 -0.26 12.73
N THR A 355 3.25 -0.59 13.97
CA THR A 355 2.36 -0.43 15.13
C THR A 355 1.85 1.01 15.25
N ALA A 356 2.69 2.00 14.92
CA ALA A 356 2.34 3.43 14.95
C ALA A 356 1.38 3.86 13.81
N ARG A 357 1.31 3.12 12.70
CA ARG A 357 0.62 3.56 11.48
C ARG A 357 -0.89 3.33 11.59
N ALA A 358 -1.65 4.43 11.63
CA ALA A 358 -3.11 4.41 11.72
C ALA A 358 -3.84 3.77 10.51
N ARG A 359 -3.13 3.50 9.40
CA ARG A 359 -3.70 2.79 8.24
C ARG A 359 -3.96 1.31 8.49
N TYR A 360 -3.31 0.73 9.50
CA TYR A 360 -3.53 -0.65 9.92
C TYR A 360 -4.61 -0.69 11.00
N ASP A 361 -5.44 -1.73 10.97
CA ASP A 361 -6.43 -1.93 12.03
C ASP A 361 -5.78 -2.33 13.36
N ALA A 362 -6.57 -2.36 14.44
CA ALA A 362 -6.06 -2.68 15.77
C ALA A 362 -5.43 -4.09 15.85
N ARG A 363 -5.93 -5.05 15.05
CA ARG A 363 -5.44 -6.43 15.03
C ARG A 363 -4.07 -6.54 14.38
N ASP A 364 -3.88 -5.87 13.24
CA ASP A 364 -2.59 -5.81 12.55
C ASP A 364 -1.56 -5.02 13.37
N ARG A 365 -1.95 -3.88 13.96
CA ARG A 365 -1.09 -3.10 14.85
C ARG A 365 -0.66 -3.92 16.07
N TRP A 366 -1.58 -4.68 16.66
CA TRP A 366 -1.28 -5.64 17.72
C TRP A 366 -0.31 -6.74 17.29
N TRP A 367 -0.49 -7.30 16.10
CA TRP A 367 0.42 -8.31 15.56
C TRP A 367 1.85 -7.74 15.39
N PHE A 368 1.99 -6.52 14.87
CA PHE A 368 3.29 -5.86 14.76
C PHE A 368 3.92 -5.55 16.12
N PHE A 369 3.12 -5.13 17.12
CA PHE A 369 3.60 -4.93 18.48
C PHE A 369 4.16 -6.24 19.08
N ARG A 370 3.45 -7.35 18.87
CA ARG A 370 3.91 -8.68 19.30
C ARG A 370 5.20 -9.09 18.60
N LEU A 371 5.28 -8.91 17.28
CA LEU A 371 6.50 -9.20 16.52
C LEU A 371 7.68 -8.40 17.08
N ALA A 372 7.48 -7.13 17.42
CA ALA A 372 8.53 -6.30 18.00
C ALA A 372 9.02 -6.86 19.36
N ALA A 373 8.09 -7.25 20.23
CA ALA A 373 8.41 -7.82 21.53
C ALA A 373 9.18 -9.16 21.39
N GLU A 374 8.72 -10.01 20.49
CA GLU A 374 9.33 -11.32 20.22
C GLU A 374 10.70 -11.20 19.56
N ALA A 375 10.91 -10.23 18.67
CA ALA A 375 12.22 -9.94 18.08
C ALA A 375 13.23 -9.47 19.14
N GLY A 376 12.82 -8.58 20.06
CA GLY A 376 13.66 -8.18 21.19
C GLY A 376 13.96 -9.33 22.16
N GLY A 377 12.98 -10.19 22.42
CA GLY A 377 13.17 -11.40 23.24
C GLY A 377 14.13 -12.40 22.60
N GLU A 378 14.01 -12.60 21.28
CA GLU A 378 14.91 -13.48 20.53
C GLU A 378 16.33 -12.92 20.47
N TYR A 379 16.48 -11.60 20.35
CA TYR A 379 17.78 -10.94 20.45
C TYR A 379 18.45 -11.26 21.79
N LEU A 380 17.74 -11.06 22.91
CA LEU A 380 18.27 -11.36 24.24
C LEU A 380 18.66 -12.83 24.40
N ARG A 381 17.88 -13.77 23.84
CA ARG A 381 18.25 -15.21 23.84
C ARG A 381 19.50 -15.46 23.02
N SER A 382 19.64 -14.82 21.86
CA SER A 382 20.80 -15.01 20.98
C SER A 382 22.13 -14.58 21.59
N VAL A 383 22.07 -13.68 22.59
CA VAL A 383 23.25 -13.18 23.34
C VAL A 383 23.31 -13.71 24.78
N ASP A 384 22.54 -14.77 25.09
CA ASP A 384 22.48 -15.41 26.42
C ASP A 384 22.16 -14.44 27.58
N ALA A 385 21.26 -13.49 27.32
CA ALA A 385 20.87 -12.41 28.21
C ALA A 385 19.37 -12.43 28.58
N TYR A 386 18.69 -13.52 28.25
CA TYR A 386 17.26 -13.62 28.48
C TYR A 386 16.98 -13.94 29.96
N GLU A 387 16.85 -12.91 30.76
CA GLU A 387 16.55 -12.98 32.21
C GLU A 387 15.19 -12.34 32.52
N PRO A 388 14.06 -13.02 32.22
CA PRO A 388 12.75 -12.43 32.39
C PRO A 388 12.42 -12.17 33.87
N GLY A 389 12.06 -10.92 34.17
CA GLY A 389 11.58 -10.49 35.48
C GLY A 389 10.08 -10.72 35.69
N GLU A 390 9.52 -10.00 36.66
CA GLU A 390 8.06 -9.90 36.80
C GLU A 390 7.46 -9.31 35.52
N SER A 391 6.40 -9.94 35.02
CA SER A 391 5.80 -9.59 33.73
C SER A 391 4.31 -9.37 33.83
N VAL A 392 3.84 -8.37 33.07
CA VAL A 392 2.43 -8.01 32.95
C VAL A 392 1.82 -8.71 31.75
N PHE A 393 0.64 -9.32 31.91
CA PHE A 393 -0.10 -9.84 30.77
C PHE A 393 -0.74 -8.70 30.00
N VAL A 394 -0.42 -8.60 28.70
CA VAL A 394 -1.00 -7.60 27.80
C VAL A 394 -1.96 -8.32 26.87
N ALA A 395 -3.25 -8.08 27.08
CA ALA A 395 -4.28 -8.58 26.18
C ALA A 395 -4.21 -7.81 24.86
N GLY A 396 -4.41 -8.52 23.75
CA GLY A 396 -4.64 -7.84 22.47
C GLY A 396 -5.93 -7.01 22.52
N PRO A 397 -6.03 -5.94 21.71
CA PRO A 397 -7.27 -5.19 21.60
C PRO A 397 -8.38 -6.17 21.21
N ARG A 398 -9.46 -6.21 22.01
CA ARG A 398 -10.63 -6.98 21.64
C ARG A 398 -11.11 -6.42 20.32
N GLU A 399 -11.20 -7.26 19.28
CA GLU A 399 -12.02 -6.92 18.13
C GLU A 399 -13.40 -6.56 18.70
N ALA A 400 -13.81 -5.29 18.55
CA ALA A 400 -15.17 -4.94 18.85
C ALA A 400 -16.04 -5.91 18.03
N PRO A 401 -17.02 -6.61 18.65
CA PRO A 401 -17.91 -7.46 17.88
C PRO A 401 -18.42 -6.64 16.69
N PRO A 402 -18.42 -7.21 15.47
CA PRO A 402 -18.74 -6.46 14.27
C PRO A 402 -20.03 -5.70 14.53
N ALA A 403 -20.01 -4.37 14.37
CA ALA A 403 -21.09 -3.47 14.75
C ALA A 403 -22.43 -3.73 14.01
N LEU A 404 -22.49 -4.77 13.18
CA LEU A 404 -23.66 -5.28 12.50
C LEU A 404 -24.87 -5.45 13.42
N GLU A 405 -24.73 -5.95 14.65
CA GLU A 405 -25.90 -6.09 15.54
C GLU A 405 -26.43 -4.74 16.03
N THR A 406 -25.54 -3.79 16.35
CA THR A 406 -25.93 -2.45 16.82
C THR A 406 -26.47 -1.57 15.69
N VAL A 407 -25.93 -1.72 14.48
CA VAL A 407 -26.36 -0.97 13.28
C VAL A 407 -27.67 -1.52 12.73
N VAL A 408 -27.90 -2.84 12.74
CA VAL A 408 -29.19 -3.43 12.35
C VAL A 408 -30.26 -3.05 13.37
N ALA A 409 -29.97 -3.07 14.67
CA ALA A 409 -30.91 -2.61 15.69
C ALA A 409 -31.24 -1.10 15.57
N ALA A 410 -30.26 -0.25 15.29
CA ALA A 410 -30.46 1.20 15.10
C ALA A 410 -31.18 1.54 13.79
N ALA A 411 -30.89 0.81 12.70
CA ALA A 411 -31.57 0.98 11.41
C ALA A 411 -33.02 0.50 11.44
N MET A 412 -33.33 -0.56 12.21
CA MET A 412 -34.72 -1.00 12.41
C MET A 412 -35.51 -0.06 13.32
N ALA A 413 -34.84 0.66 14.22
CA ALA A 413 -35.48 1.63 15.11
C ALA A 413 -35.77 3.00 14.44
N THR A 414 -35.17 3.30 13.28
CA THR A 414 -35.27 4.61 12.61
C THR A 414 -35.99 4.57 11.26
N ALA A 415 -36.51 3.41 10.83
CA ALA A 415 -37.25 3.30 9.57
C ALA A 415 -38.59 4.09 9.62
N PRO A 416 -38.80 5.12 8.78
CA PRO A 416 -40.06 5.85 8.75
C PRO A 416 -41.19 4.99 8.19
N THR A 417 -42.26 4.84 8.96
CA THR A 417 -43.48 4.12 8.56
C THR A 417 -44.40 4.99 7.70
N ALA A 418 -43.93 5.54 6.58
CA ALA A 418 -44.82 6.25 5.65
C ALA A 418 -44.14 6.53 4.32
N TRP A 419 -44.43 5.73 3.28
CA TRP A 419 -44.58 6.23 1.90
C TRP A 419 -45.64 5.39 1.20
N GLY A 420 -46.62 6.09 0.65
CA GLY A 420 -47.86 5.56 0.14
C GLY A 420 -47.76 5.08 -1.30
N ARG A 421 -48.82 4.37 -1.71
CA ARG A 421 -49.09 3.87 -3.07
C ARG A 421 -48.71 4.89 -4.15
N VAL A 422 -47.91 4.45 -5.12
CA VAL A 422 -47.78 5.09 -6.43
C VAL A 422 -48.98 4.65 -7.29
N PRO A 423 -49.72 5.56 -7.95
CA PRO A 423 -50.79 5.19 -8.88
C PRO A 423 -50.23 4.77 -10.23
N SER A 424 -50.69 3.64 -10.75
CA SER A 424 -50.45 3.20 -12.12
C SER A 424 -51.34 3.98 -13.09
N GLN A 425 -50.75 4.72 -14.03
CA GLN A 425 -51.39 5.06 -15.30
C GLN A 425 -50.40 4.87 -16.45
N MET A 426 -50.58 3.77 -17.18
CA MET A 426 -50.06 3.57 -18.53
C MET A 426 -51.05 4.18 -19.52
N THR A 427 -50.58 5.10 -20.37
CA THR A 427 -51.25 5.46 -21.63
C THR A 427 -50.42 4.91 -22.79
N ALA A 428 -51.08 4.11 -23.64
CA ALA A 428 -50.54 3.50 -24.85
C ALA A 428 -50.37 4.51 -26.00
N PRO A 429 -49.42 4.30 -26.94
CA PRO A 429 -49.33 5.06 -28.18
C PRO A 429 -50.20 4.43 -29.30
N PRO A 430 -50.56 5.20 -30.35
CA PRO A 430 -51.44 4.73 -31.42
C PRO A 430 -50.70 4.03 -32.57
N ASP A 431 -51.40 3.08 -33.20
CA ASP A 431 -51.01 2.33 -34.40
C ASP A 431 -50.80 3.19 -35.66
N PRO A 432 -49.86 2.83 -36.55
CA PRO A 432 -49.84 3.28 -37.94
C PRO A 432 -50.24 2.17 -38.94
N THR A 433 -51.08 2.53 -39.92
CA THR A 433 -51.46 1.74 -41.11
C THR A 433 -50.42 1.89 -42.24
N PRO A 434 -50.33 0.94 -43.20
CA PRO A 434 -49.10 0.59 -43.92
C PRO A 434 -48.97 1.22 -45.32
N ALA A 435 -47.74 1.30 -45.82
CA ALA A 435 -47.45 1.50 -47.25
C ALA A 435 -46.24 0.68 -47.70
N HIS A 436 -46.33 0.22 -48.95
CA HIS A 436 -45.54 -0.80 -49.64
C HIS A 436 -44.04 -0.52 -49.80
N ALA A 437 -43.29 -1.63 -49.86
CA ALA A 437 -41.87 -1.79 -50.15
C ALA A 437 -41.43 -1.27 -51.55
N PRO A 438 -40.11 -1.15 -51.79
CA PRO A 438 -39.42 -2.25 -52.47
C PRO A 438 -38.08 -2.66 -51.86
N ALA A 439 -37.65 -3.85 -52.30
CA ALA A 439 -36.56 -4.69 -51.83
C ALA A 439 -35.16 -4.04 -51.73
N SER A 440 -34.43 -4.41 -50.68
CA SER A 440 -32.97 -4.32 -50.57
C SER A 440 -32.49 -5.37 -49.55
N ASP A 441 -31.38 -6.03 -49.86
CA ASP A 441 -30.82 -7.21 -49.17
C ASP A 441 -30.63 -7.03 -47.65
N GLU A 442 -31.18 -7.97 -46.88
CA GLU A 442 -31.07 -8.04 -45.41
C GLU A 442 -29.69 -8.56 -44.95
N PRO A 443 -28.97 -7.82 -44.07
CA PRO A 443 -28.07 -8.44 -43.11
C PRO A 443 -28.89 -9.02 -41.96
N VAL A 444 -28.55 -10.25 -41.54
CA VAL A 444 -29.15 -10.95 -40.40
C VAL A 444 -29.13 -10.05 -39.17
N ALA A 445 -30.28 -9.46 -38.83
CA ALA A 445 -30.45 -8.63 -37.64
C ALA A 445 -30.53 -9.55 -36.41
N SER A 446 -29.46 -9.56 -35.62
CA SER A 446 -29.51 -10.00 -34.23
C SER A 446 -30.45 -9.08 -33.46
N GLY A 447 -31.65 -9.58 -33.15
CA GLY A 447 -32.61 -8.87 -32.29
C GLY A 447 -31.97 -8.47 -30.95
N PRO A 448 -32.46 -7.42 -30.29
CA PRO A 448 -31.91 -6.95 -29.01
C PRO A 448 -31.94 -8.09 -28.00
N ARG A 449 -30.75 -8.56 -27.59
CA ARG A 449 -30.62 -9.48 -26.47
C ARG A 449 -31.13 -8.73 -25.24
N THR A 450 -32.24 -9.19 -24.67
CA THR A 450 -32.66 -8.76 -23.34
C THR A 450 -31.60 -9.24 -22.35
N GLU A 451 -30.77 -8.32 -21.88
CA GLU A 451 -29.78 -8.59 -20.84
C GLU A 451 -30.49 -9.16 -19.61
N GLY A 452 -29.92 -10.21 -19.02
CA GLY A 452 -30.44 -10.75 -17.78
C GLY A 452 -30.41 -9.71 -16.65
N PRO A 453 -31.19 -9.91 -15.57
CA PRO A 453 -31.29 -8.94 -14.48
C PRO A 453 -29.97 -8.70 -13.75
N LEU A 454 -29.01 -9.64 -13.80
CA LEU A 454 -27.73 -9.54 -13.10
C LEU A 454 -26.72 -8.62 -13.81
N PRO A 455 -26.42 -8.77 -15.12
CA PRO A 455 -25.65 -7.78 -15.87
C PRO A 455 -26.17 -6.37 -15.73
N ALA A 456 -27.50 -6.18 -15.86
CA ALA A 456 -28.12 -4.87 -15.75
C ALA A 456 -27.88 -4.25 -14.36
N LEU A 457 -27.99 -5.03 -13.29
CA LEU A 457 -27.69 -4.57 -11.94
C LEU A 457 -26.21 -4.19 -11.77
N LEU A 458 -25.28 -5.02 -12.26
CA LEU A 458 -23.84 -4.75 -12.15
C LEU A 458 -23.43 -3.49 -12.93
N VAL A 459 -24.01 -3.25 -14.10
CA VAL A 459 -23.83 -2.01 -14.87
C VAL A 459 -24.37 -0.80 -14.10
N ALA A 460 -25.60 -0.90 -13.56
CA ALA A 460 -26.21 0.17 -12.78
C ALA A 460 -25.39 0.53 -11.53
N LEU A 461 -24.85 -0.48 -10.83
CA LEU A 461 -23.96 -0.27 -9.69
C LEU A 461 -22.67 0.44 -10.13
N ARG A 462 -22.05 0.00 -11.22
CA ARG A 462 -20.82 0.62 -11.74
C ARG A 462 -21.03 2.09 -12.08
N GLU A 463 -22.11 2.43 -12.77
CA GLU A 463 -22.42 3.82 -13.13
C GLU A 463 -22.69 4.68 -11.89
N THR A 464 -23.48 4.16 -10.95
CA THR A 464 -23.82 4.84 -9.69
C THR A 464 -22.56 5.15 -8.87
N PHE A 465 -21.70 4.15 -8.65
CA PHE A 465 -20.48 4.34 -7.87
C PHE A 465 -19.39 5.11 -8.61
N GLY A 466 -19.40 5.09 -9.94
CA GLY A 466 -18.54 5.94 -10.76
C GLY A 466 -18.84 7.42 -10.52
N GLY A 467 -20.12 7.79 -10.52
CA GLY A 467 -20.57 9.15 -10.19
C GLY A 467 -20.22 9.55 -8.75
N HIS A 468 -20.41 8.65 -7.79
CA HIS A 468 -20.05 8.91 -6.39
C HIS A 468 -18.55 9.07 -6.15
N LEU A 469 -17.71 8.24 -6.78
CA LEU A 469 -16.25 8.38 -6.67
C LEU A 469 -15.79 9.75 -7.21
N GLU A 470 -16.34 10.18 -8.33
CA GLU A 470 -16.02 11.48 -8.90
C GLU A 470 -16.47 12.63 -7.98
N ALA A 471 -17.70 12.55 -7.44
CA ALA A 471 -18.19 13.52 -6.47
C ALA A 471 -17.29 13.61 -5.21
N VAL A 472 -16.86 12.46 -4.68
CA VAL A 472 -15.93 12.38 -3.53
C VAL A 472 -14.56 12.96 -3.88
N ARG A 473 -14.02 12.70 -5.09
CA ARG A 473 -12.72 13.23 -5.53
C ARG A 473 -12.71 14.73 -5.79
N GLN A 474 -13.85 15.30 -6.18
CA GLN A 474 -14.01 16.74 -6.39
C GLN A 474 -14.09 17.55 -5.08
N GLN A 475 -14.38 16.88 -3.95
CA GLN A 475 -14.35 17.54 -2.65
C GLN A 475 -12.93 17.81 -2.19
N THR A 476 -12.75 18.93 -1.50
CA THR A 476 -11.49 19.19 -0.79
C THR A 476 -11.35 18.17 0.33
N THR A 477 -10.11 17.74 0.60
CA THR A 477 -9.87 16.77 1.67
C THR A 477 -10.46 17.30 2.99
N GLY A 478 -11.22 16.45 3.67
CA GLY A 478 -11.83 16.80 4.94
C GLY A 478 -13.11 17.63 4.83
N THR A 479 -13.64 17.92 3.64
CA THR A 479 -14.90 18.67 3.45
C THR A 479 -16.08 17.81 3.00
N LEU A 480 -16.00 16.48 3.14
CA LEU A 480 -17.13 15.61 2.82
C LEU A 480 -18.35 15.95 3.67
N THR A 481 -19.43 16.34 3.01
CA THR A 481 -20.70 16.71 3.65
C THR A 481 -21.62 15.50 3.76
N ALA A 482 -22.58 15.57 4.69
CA ALA A 482 -23.65 14.58 4.80
C ALA A 482 -24.44 14.43 3.48
N GLU A 483 -24.55 15.50 2.69
CA GLU A 483 -25.21 15.51 1.38
C GLU A 483 -24.51 14.59 0.36
N ILE A 484 -23.19 14.44 0.45
CA ILE A 484 -22.42 13.54 -0.44
C ILE A 484 -22.39 12.13 0.14
N LEU A 485 -22.23 12.00 1.45
CA LEU A 485 -22.10 10.71 2.12
C LEU A 485 -23.41 9.91 2.13
N ALA A 486 -24.55 10.56 2.38
CA ALA A 486 -25.83 9.86 2.49
C ALA A 486 -26.24 9.10 1.21
N PRO A 487 -26.11 9.68 -0.01
CA PRO A 487 -26.34 8.94 -1.25
C PRO A 487 -25.43 7.72 -1.43
N VAL A 488 -24.14 7.84 -1.05
CA VAL A 488 -23.18 6.74 -1.17
C VAL A 488 -23.54 5.57 -0.25
N ALA A 489 -23.82 5.86 1.04
CA ALA A 489 -24.25 4.84 1.99
C ALA A 489 -25.56 4.16 1.55
N TRP A 490 -26.53 4.96 1.09
CA TRP A 490 -27.81 4.43 0.61
C TRP A 490 -27.62 3.52 -0.60
N ALA A 491 -26.86 3.96 -1.62
CA ALA A 491 -26.57 3.17 -2.81
C ALA A 491 -25.84 1.86 -2.46
N ALA A 492 -24.90 1.88 -1.50
CA ALA A 492 -24.16 0.70 -1.07
C ALA A 492 -25.06 -0.31 -0.35
N ALA A 493 -25.89 0.17 0.59
CA ALA A 493 -26.84 -0.69 1.30
C ALA A 493 -27.89 -1.30 0.36
N GLN A 494 -28.44 -0.49 -0.56
CA GLN A 494 -29.45 -0.94 -1.52
C GLN A 494 -28.86 -1.90 -2.56
N GLY A 495 -27.70 -1.57 -3.14
CA GLY A 495 -26.99 -2.44 -4.07
C GLY A 495 -26.64 -3.80 -3.47
N ARG A 496 -26.23 -3.83 -2.19
CA ARG A 496 -25.96 -5.08 -1.47
C ARG A 496 -27.22 -5.92 -1.33
N LYS A 497 -28.34 -5.30 -0.96
CA LYS A 497 -29.64 -5.98 -0.80
C LYS A 497 -30.12 -6.57 -2.14
N ASP A 498 -30.06 -5.79 -3.21
CA ASP A 498 -30.53 -6.20 -4.53
C ASP A 498 -29.66 -7.32 -5.10
N LEU A 499 -28.33 -7.20 -4.97
CA LEU A 499 -27.40 -8.22 -5.44
C LEU A 499 -27.55 -9.53 -4.65
N ALA A 500 -27.65 -9.47 -3.33
CA ALA A 500 -27.83 -10.65 -2.49
C ALA A 500 -29.16 -11.37 -2.81
N ALA A 501 -30.24 -10.61 -2.99
CA ALA A 501 -31.53 -11.17 -3.41
C ALA A 501 -31.43 -11.86 -4.76
N LEU A 502 -30.73 -11.24 -5.71
CA LEU A 502 -30.54 -11.79 -7.04
C LEU A 502 -29.71 -13.08 -7.01
N VAL A 503 -28.55 -13.07 -6.34
CA VAL A 503 -27.67 -14.24 -6.13
C VAL A 503 -28.40 -15.39 -5.45
N GLY A 504 -29.28 -15.10 -4.48
CA GLY A 504 -30.10 -16.11 -3.83
C GLY A 504 -31.23 -16.66 -4.71
N SER A 505 -31.67 -15.91 -5.71
CA SER A 505 -32.76 -16.28 -6.61
C SER A 505 -32.34 -17.02 -7.88
N VAL A 506 -31.05 -16.99 -8.25
CA VAL A 506 -30.56 -17.67 -9.46
C VAL A 506 -30.58 -19.18 -9.26
N PRO A 507 -31.44 -19.94 -9.97
CA PRO A 507 -31.36 -21.39 -9.97
C PRO A 507 -30.07 -21.79 -10.70
N SER A 508 -29.15 -22.48 -10.04
CA SER A 508 -27.82 -22.82 -10.61
C SER A 508 -27.92 -23.55 -11.97
N PRO A 509 -26.93 -23.36 -12.88
CA PRO A 509 -25.51 -23.30 -12.54
C PRO A 509 -24.88 -21.93 -12.85
N VAL A 510 -24.73 -21.09 -11.83
CA VAL A 510 -23.68 -20.06 -11.85
C VAL A 510 -22.38 -20.76 -11.49
N SER A 511 -21.32 -20.57 -12.28
CA SER A 511 -20.01 -21.14 -11.96
C SER A 511 -19.52 -20.65 -10.59
N GLN A 512 -18.73 -21.49 -9.93
CA GLN A 512 -18.13 -21.14 -8.63
C GLN A 512 -17.27 -19.87 -8.73
N GLU A 513 -16.62 -19.65 -9.88
CA GLU A 513 -15.86 -18.44 -10.18
C GLU A 513 -16.76 -17.20 -10.22
N THR A 514 -17.84 -17.24 -11.00
CA THR A 514 -18.82 -16.14 -11.04
C THR A 514 -19.41 -15.87 -9.66
N ARG A 515 -19.71 -16.92 -8.87
CA ARG A 515 -20.18 -16.74 -7.49
C ARG A 515 -19.14 -16.03 -6.60
N GLY A 516 -17.87 -16.42 -6.71
CA GLY A 516 -16.78 -15.76 -6.00
C GLY A 516 -16.63 -14.27 -6.35
N LEU A 517 -16.82 -13.92 -7.63
CA LEU A 517 -16.83 -12.52 -8.07
C LEU A 517 -18.01 -11.73 -7.48
N LEU A 518 -19.21 -12.32 -7.45
CA LEU A 518 -20.39 -11.67 -6.85
C LEU A 518 -20.26 -11.50 -5.33
N ASP A 519 -19.70 -12.49 -4.63
CA ASP A 519 -19.40 -12.40 -3.20
C ASP A 519 -18.34 -11.31 -2.92
N ALA A 520 -17.36 -11.15 -3.80
CA ALA A 520 -16.39 -10.06 -3.72
C ALA A 520 -17.07 -8.68 -3.87
N VAL A 521 -18.00 -8.53 -4.83
CA VAL A 521 -18.78 -7.28 -4.98
C VAL A 521 -19.61 -7.00 -3.72
N LEU A 522 -20.27 -8.00 -3.15
CA LEU A 522 -21.03 -7.87 -1.88
C LEU A 522 -20.12 -7.43 -0.72
N GLY A 523 -18.92 -8.00 -0.63
CA GLY A 523 -17.92 -7.61 0.37
C GLY A 523 -17.50 -6.14 0.23
N GLN A 524 -17.26 -5.68 -1.01
CA GLN A 524 -16.90 -4.28 -1.26
C GLN A 524 -18.04 -3.31 -0.95
N LEU A 525 -19.29 -3.65 -1.27
CA LEU A 525 -20.46 -2.85 -0.91
C LEU A 525 -20.60 -2.72 0.63
N SER A 526 -20.27 -3.76 1.40
CA SER A 526 -20.24 -3.68 2.86
C SER A 526 -19.17 -2.70 3.33
N ARG A 527 -17.95 -2.79 2.79
CA ARG A 527 -16.85 -1.88 3.13
C ARG A 527 -17.16 -0.43 2.82
N VAL A 528 -17.81 -0.14 1.69
CA VAL A 528 -18.26 1.23 1.37
C VAL A 528 -19.26 1.71 2.42
N THR A 529 -20.22 0.87 2.81
CA THR A 529 -21.21 1.22 3.84
C THR A 529 -20.53 1.54 5.18
N GLU A 530 -19.56 0.72 5.59
CA GLU A 530 -18.78 0.91 6.82
C GLU A 530 -17.93 2.18 6.77
N ALA A 531 -17.22 2.42 5.66
CA ALA A 531 -16.38 3.59 5.47
C ALA A 531 -17.18 4.90 5.54
N VAL A 532 -18.39 4.94 4.99
CA VAL A 532 -19.25 6.15 5.04
C VAL A 532 -19.77 6.44 6.45
N ILE A 533 -19.97 5.41 7.27
CA ILE A 533 -20.49 5.56 8.65
C ILE A 533 -19.35 5.81 9.64
N GLU A 534 -18.09 5.75 9.19
CA GLU A 534 -16.93 5.87 10.08
C GLU A 534 -16.98 7.18 10.87
N PRO A 535 -16.90 7.14 12.23
CA PRO A 535 -16.98 8.34 13.07
C PRO A 535 -15.99 9.43 12.68
N LYS A 536 -14.87 9.04 12.07
CA LYS A 536 -13.79 9.92 11.58
C LYS A 536 -14.21 10.87 10.46
N LEU A 537 -15.33 10.62 9.76
CA LEU A 537 -15.88 11.53 8.75
C LEU A 537 -16.74 12.66 9.35
N ARG A 538 -17.05 12.62 10.66
CA ARG A 538 -17.88 13.64 11.31
C ARG A 538 -17.15 14.98 11.38
N GLU A 539 -17.90 16.07 11.28
CA GLU A 539 -17.35 17.43 11.31
C GLU A 539 -16.57 17.75 12.59
N GLU A 540 -16.93 17.08 13.68
CA GLU A 540 -16.32 17.23 15.01
C GLU A 540 -14.91 16.64 15.13
N GLN A 541 -14.47 15.85 14.15
CA GLN A 541 -13.17 15.18 14.19
C GLN A 541 -12.04 16.10 13.69
N PRO A 542 -10.80 15.93 14.19
CA PRO A 542 -9.65 16.66 13.68
C PRO A 542 -9.50 16.54 12.16
N VAL A 543 -9.08 17.62 11.48
CA VAL A 543 -8.96 17.69 10.02
C VAL A 543 -8.15 16.51 9.45
N PHE A 544 -7.04 16.12 10.09
CA PHE A 544 -6.23 15.00 9.63
C PHE A 544 -6.97 13.64 9.64
N GLN A 545 -7.88 13.41 10.60
CA GLN A 545 -8.66 12.18 10.68
C GLN A 545 -9.74 12.16 9.59
N ARG A 546 -10.38 13.32 9.35
CA ARG A 546 -11.33 13.51 8.25
C ARG A 546 -10.65 13.30 6.90
N ASP A 547 -9.43 13.80 6.76
CA ASP A 547 -8.63 13.63 5.54
C ASP A 547 -8.29 12.16 5.26
N LEU A 548 -7.87 11.44 6.31
CA LEU A 548 -7.58 10.02 6.19
C LEU A 548 -8.84 9.22 5.81
N ALA A 549 -9.96 9.53 6.46
CA ALA A 549 -11.23 8.86 6.19
C ALA A 549 -11.77 9.17 4.78
N HIS A 550 -11.60 10.40 4.29
CA HIS A 550 -11.92 10.78 2.90
C HIS A 550 -11.10 9.95 1.90
N ARG A 551 -9.78 9.87 2.07
CA ARG A 551 -8.91 9.07 1.19
C ARG A 551 -9.26 7.58 1.25
N SER A 552 -9.55 7.07 2.45
CA SER A 552 -10.01 5.69 2.65
C SER A 552 -11.29 5.41 1.85
N LEU A 553 -12.31 6.27 1.97
CA LEU A 553 -13.56 6.14 1.23
C LEU A 553 -13.35 6.16 -0.30
N ALA A 554 -12.53 7.08 -0.80
CA ALA A 554 -12.20 7.17 -2.23
C ALA A 554 -11.51 5.89 -2.73
N MET A 555 -10.61 5.32 -1.92
CA MET A 555 -9.92 4.06 -2.24
C MET A 555 -10.90 2.88 -2.28
N THR A 556 -11.79 2.76 -1.28
CA THR A 556 -12.80 1.68 -1.24
C THR A 556 -13.77 1.77 -2.43
N LEU A 557 -14.21 2.96 -2.82
CA LEU A 557 -15.03 3.17 -4.01
C LEU A 557 -14.30 2.76 -5.30
N SER A 558 -12.99 3.05 -5.42
CA SER A 558 -12.18 2.62 -6.56
C SER A 558 -12.08 1.09 -6.64
N GLN A 559 -11.83 0.42 -5.50
CA GLN A 559 -11.77 -1.05 -5.43
C GLN A 559 -13.11 -1.70 -5.78
N LEU A 560 -14.23 -1.11 -5.36
CA LEU A 560 -15.56 -1.56 -5.75
C LEU A 560 -15.75 -1.49 -7.27
N LEU A 561 -15.34 -0.41 -7.92
CA LEU A 561 -15.45 -0.25 -9.38
C LEU A 561 -14.56 -1.25 -10.14
N GLU A 562 -13.35 -1.51 -9.66
CA GLU A 562 -12.48 -2.55 -10.22
C GLU A 562 -13.14 -3.92 -10.12
N THR A 563 -13.68 -4.27 -8.95
CA THR A 563 -14.37 -5.55 -8.71
C THR A 563 -15.62 -5.69 -9.58
N LEU A 564 -16.40 -4.62 -9.76
CA LEU A 564 -17.56 -4.58 -10.64
C LEU A 564 -17.18 -4.79 -12.11
N ASN A 565 -16.09 -4.17 -12.58
CA ASN A 565 -15.60 -4.36 -13.94
C ASN A 565 -15.11 -5.80 -14.15
N GLU A 566 -14.41 -6.37 -13.18
CA GLU A 566 -13.98 -7.77 -13.24
C GLU A 566 -15.18 -8.72 -13.30
N ALA A 567 -16.19 -8.51 -12.45
CA ALA A 567 -17.43 -9.27 -12.48
C ALA A 567 -18.14 -9.16 -13.84
N LEU A 568 -18.21 -7.96 -14.42
CA LEU A 568 -18.83 -7.75 -15.73
C LEU A 568 -18.06 -8.41 -16.90
N LEU A 569 -16.73 -8.44 -16.83
CA LEU A 569 -15.87 -8.99 -17.89
C LEU A 569 -15.75 -10.52 -17.83
N ASN A 570 -15.64 -11.06 -16.62
CA ASN A 570 -15.35 -12.48 -16.39
C ASN A 570 -16.58 -13.29 -15.98
N GLY A 571 -17.66 -12.64 -15.56
CA GLY A 571 -18.91 -13.32 -15.25
C GLY A 571 -19.50 -13.94 -16.51
N GLU A 572 -19.86 -15.22 -16.44
CA GLU A 572 -20.46 -15.97 -17.55
C GLU A 572 -21.93 -15.55 -17.79
N PHE A 573 -22.18 -14.25 -17.90
CA PHE A 573 -23.52 -13.70 -18.04
C PHE A 573 -23.94 -13.72 -19.51
N GLY A 574 -24.24 -14.90 -20.02
CA GLY A 574 -24.98 -15.05 -21.28
C GLY A 574 -24.14 -15.28 -22.54
N GLN A 575 -23.15 -16.19 -22.49
CA GLN A 575 -22.94 -17.04 -23.66
C GLN A 575 -24.01 -18.13 -23.64
N ALA A 576 -25.15 -17.87 -24.28
CA ALA A 576 -26.06 -18.95 -24.64
C ALA A 576 -25.27 -19.92 -25.54
N THR A 577 -24.93 -21.10 -25.01
CA THR A 577 -24.42 -22.20 -25.82
C THR A 577 -25.50 -22.53 -26.84
N ASP A 578 -25.23 -22.29 -28.12
CA ASP A 578 -26.10 -22.70 -29.21
C ASP A 578 -26.22 -24.24 -29.17
N PRO A 579 -27.39 -24.82 -28.84
CA PRO A 579 -27.54 -26.27 -28.71
C PRO A 579 -27.66 -26.97 -30.07
N SER A 580 -27.33 -26.29 -31.18
CA SER A 580 -27.59 -26.73 -32.55
C SER A 580 -26.32 -27.05 -33.35
N ARG A 581 -25.34 -27.75 -32.76
CA ARG A 581 -24.26 -28.36 -33.56
C ARG A 581 -24.25 -29.88 -33.33
N PRO A 582 -24.80 -30.69 -34.26
CA PRO A 582 -24.70 -32.14 -34.14
C PRO A 582 -23.26 -32.57 -34.36
N ASP A 583 -22.78 -33.45 -33.47
CA ASP A 583 -21.48 -34.11 -33.56
C ASP A 583 -21.36 -34.85 -34.90
N GLY A 584 -20.51 -34.29 -35.78
CA GLY A 584 -20.13 -34.87 -37.04
C GLY A 584 -18.97 -35.86 -36.86
N ALA A 585 -19.32 -37.14 -36.82
CA ALA A 585 -18.64 -38.29 -37.43
C ALA A 585 -17.11 -38.39 -37.35
N ALA A 586 -16.68 -39.44 -36.67
CA ALA A 586 -15.43 -40.15 -36.94
C ALA A 586 -15.29 -40.50 -38.44
N ALA A 587 -14.11 -40.24 -38.98
CA ALA A 587 -13.64 -40.87 -40.21
C ALA A 587 -12.20 -41.35 -40.00
N SER A 588 -12.03 -42.66 -40.15
CA SER A 588 -10.77 -43.38 -40.28
C SER A 588 -9.98 -42.88 -41.49
N GLY A 589 -8.67 -42.78 -41.34
CA GLY A 589 -7.68 -42.46 -42.38
C GLY A 589 -6.30 -42.33 -41.77
#